data_AF-A0A7R9K9V3-F1
#
_entry.id   AF-A0A7R9K9V3-F1
#
_cell.length_a   1.000
_cell.length_b   1.000
_cell.length_c   1.000
_cell.angle_alpha   90.00
_cell.angle_beta   90.00
_cell.angle_gamma   90.00
#
_symmetry.space_group_name_H-M   'P 1'
#
loop_
_entity.id
_entity.type
_entity.pdbx_description
1 polymer ?
#
loop_
_entity_poly.entity_id
_entity_poly.type
_entity_poly.pdbx_seq_one_letter_code
_entity_poly.pdbx_strand_id
1 'polypeptide(L)'
;MGFLRQRKDGTTSLAIVVPNDGVTPGTNERPISLGVLCGKLTHGTGQLQGFREDRRNLTKTVKPLYYGAFGSYAPSYDSTFANLTKEESDLVYQTYGDETAVQYAE
;
A
#
# COMPACT_ATOMS: atom_id res chain seq x y z
N MET A 1 -10.44 -55.25 -46.05
CA MET A 1 -10.22 -54.58 -44.75
C MET A 1 -10.49 -53.10 -44.95
N GLY A 2 -11.67 -52.60 -44.56
CA GLY A 2 -12.11 -51.22 -44.79
C GLY A 2 -12.10 -50.38 -43.52
N PHE A 3 -11.90 -49.07 -43.64
CA PHE A 3 -11.90 -48.13 -42.52
C PHE A 3 -13.33 -47.74 -42.13
N LEU A 4 -13.63 -47.76 -40.82
CA LEU A 4 -14.99 -47.58 -40.29
C LEU A 4 -15.55 -46.16 -40.49
N ARG A 5 -14.69 -45.14 -40.70
CA ARG A 5 -15.12 -43.74 -40.87
C ARG A 5 -14.20 -42.98 -41.82
N GLN A 6 -14.58 -42.94 -43.10
CA GLN A 6 -13.95 -42.12 -44.13
C GLN A 6 -14.88 -40.97 -44.51
N ARG A 7 -14.36 -39.74 -44.56
CA ARG A 7 -15.11 -38.56 -44.97
C ARG A 7 -15.23 -38.53 -46.51
N LYS A 8 -16.21 -37.78 -47.02
CA LYS A 8 -16.50 -37.68 -48.47
C LYS A 8 -15.33 -37.12 -49.29
N ASP A 9 -14.42 -36.39 -48.63
CA ASP A 9 -13.18 -35.86 -49.20
C ASP A 9 -12.03 -36.90 -49.25
N GLY A 10 -12.29 -38.14 -48.83
CA GLY A 10 -11.31 -39.23 -48.79
C GLY A 10 -10.47 -39.26 -47.52
N THR A 11 -10.59 -38.27 -46.63
CA THR A 11 -9.78 -38.21 -45.40
C THR A 11 -10.32 -39.15 -44.32
N THR A 12 -9.41 -39.70 -43.52
CA THR A 12 -9.70 -40.56 -42.37
C THR A 12 -9.12 -39.95 -41.10
N SER A 13 -9.88 -39.92 -40.03
CA SER A 13 -9.43 -39.42 -38.73
C SER A 13 -9.41 -40.55 -37.70
N LEU A 14 -8.26 -40.76 -37.08
CA LEU A 14 -8.09 -41.64 -35.92
C LEU A 14 -7.93 -40.77 -34.67
N ALA A 15 -8.76 -41.00 -33.66
CA ALA A 15 -8.62 -40.37 -32.35
C ALA A 15 -8.07 -41.41 -31.37
N ILE A 16 -6.81 -41.24 -30.95
CA ILE A 16 -6.19 -42.05 -29.90
C ILE A 16 -6.43 -41.32 -28.58
N VAL A 17 -7.19 -41.95 -27.67
CA VAL A 17 -7.44 -41.42 -26.33
C VAL A 17 -6.55 -42.18 -25.36
N VAL A 18 -5.63 -41.48 -24.70
CA VAL A 18 -4.80 -42.06 -23.65
C VAL A 18 -5.59 -41.99 -22.33
N PRO A 19 -5.86 -43.12 -21.66
CA PRO A 19 -6.53 -43.09 -20.36
C PRO A 19 -5.58 -42.50 -19.29
N ASN A 20 -6.15 -41.75 -18.34
CA ASN A 20 -5.48 -41.22 -17.14
C ASN A 20 -4.43 -40.11 -17.34
N ASP A 21 -4.55 -39.31 -18.39
CA ASP A 21 -3.67 -38.15 -18.55
C ASP A 21 -3.87 -37.14 -17.40
N GLY A 22 -2.83 -36.97 -16.58
CA GLY A 22 -2.84 -36.09 -15.41
C GLY A 22 -3.63 -36.57 -14.18
N VAL A 23 -4.02 -37.84 -14.13
CA VAL A 23 -4.77 -38.43 -13.01
C VAL A 23 -3.84 -39.25 -12.11
N THR A 24 -3.94 -39.08 -10.79
CA THR A 24 -3.10 -39.83 -9.84
C THR A 24 -3.53 -41.31 -9.82
N PRO A 25 -2.61 -42.28 -10.00
CA PRO A 25 -2.95 -43.69 -9.92
C PRO A 25 -3.56 -44.05 -8.56
N GLY A 26 -4.77 -44.63 -8.56
CA GLY A 26 -5.46 -45.12 -7.36
C GLY A 26 -6.58 -44.22 -6.82
N THR A 27 -6.58 -42.93 -7.13
CA THR A 27 -7.65 -42.01 -6.67
C THR A 27 -8.61 -41.60 -7.78
N ASN A 28 -8.26 -41.81 -9.06
CA ASN A 28 -8.99 -41.27 -10.22
C ASN A 28 -9.20 -39.75 -10.18
N GLU A 29 -8.45 -39.04 -9.34
CA GLU A 29 -8.55 -37.61 -9.16
C GLU A 29 -7.35 -36.91 -9.79
N ARG A 30 -7.64 -35.80 -10.48
CA ARG A 30 -6.64 -34.87 -10.98
C ARG A 30 -6.37 -33.83 -9.91
N PRO A 31 -5.16 -33.76 -9.33
CA PRO A 31 -4.85 -32.75 -8.34
C PRO A 31 -4.86 -31.37 -9.01
N ILE A 32 -5.66 -30.45 -8.46
CA ILE A 32 -5.73 -29.05 -8.88
C ILE A 32 -5.28 -28.18 -7.71
N SER A 33 -4.38 -27.24 -7.95
CA SER A 33 -4.00 -26.27 -6.92
C SER A 33 -5.17 -25.31 -6.65
N LEU A 34 -5.48 -25.04 -5.38
CA LEU A 34 -6.53 -24.08 -4.99
C LEU A 34 -6.33 -22.70 -5.64
N GLY A 35 -5.09 -22.26 -5.88
CA GLY A 35 -4.82 -20.99 -6.57
C GLY A 35 -5.36 -20.93 -8.01
N VAL A 36 -5.43 -22.06 -8.72
CA VAL A 36 -6.04 -22.16 -10.05
C VAL A 36 -7.56 -22.07 -9.97
N LEU A 37 -8.16 -22.54 -8.87
CA LEU A 37 -9.60 -22.58 -8.67
C LEU A 37 -10.16 -21.27 -8.09
N CYS A 38 -9.43 -20.64 -7.17
CA CYS A 38 -9.81 -19.40 -6.49
C CYS A 38 -9.37 -18.13 -7.24
N GLY A 39 -8.31 -18.20 -8.07
CA GLY A 39 -7.80 -17.06 -8.81
C GLY A 39 -7.10 -16.01 -7.93
N LYS A 40 -6.72 -14.88 -8.54
CA LYS A 40 -6.19 -13.72 -7.81
C LYS A 40 -7.34 -12.92 -7.21
N LEU A 41 -7.12 -12.32 -6.05
CA LEU A 41 -8.06 -11.38 -5.45
C LEU A 41 -8.29 -10.21 -6.41
N THR A 42 -9.53 -10.02 -6.86
CA THR A 42 -9.90 -8.94 -7.79
C THR A 42 -10.25 -7.64 -7.07
N HIS A 43 -10.65 -7.72 -5.80
CA HIS A 43 -11.10 -6.60 -4.98
C HIS A 43 -10.49 -6.67 -3.58
N GLY A 44 -9.89 -5.57 -3.15
CA GLY A 44 -9.25 -5.42 -1.85
C GLY A 44 -8.19 -4.32 -1.90
N THR A 45 -7.83 -3.74 -0.76
CA THR A 45 -6.74 -2.77 -0.66
C THR A 45 -5.51 -3.50 -0.12
N GLY A 46 -4.38 -3.45 -0.86
CA GLY A 46 -3.11 -4.05 -0.41
C GLY A 46 -2.43 -3.26 0.71
N GLN A 47 -3.09 -2.23 1.22
CA GLN A 47 -2.62 -1.34 2.27
C GLN A 47 -3.73 -1.22 3.30
N LEU A 48 -3.34 -1.21 4.57
CA LEU A 48 -4.19 -0.74 5.65
C LEU A 48 -4.49 0.74 5.39
N GLN A 49 -5.76 1.14 5.48
CA GLN A 49 -6.14 2.54 5.43
C GLN A 49 -5.54 3.23 6.67
N GLY A 50 -4.37 3.85 6.49
CA GLY A 50 -3.69 4.55 7.58
C GLY A 50 -4.52 5.72 8.09
N PHE A 51 -4.38 6.02 9.38
CA PHE A 51 -4.93 7.25 9.94
C PHE A 51 -4.25 8.45 9.25
N ARG A 52 -5.06 9.36 8.72
CA ARG A 52 -4.59 10.62 8.14
C ARG A 52 -5.20 11.76 8.93
N GLU A 53 -4.39 12.34 9.80
CA GLU A 53 -4.73 13.54 10.55
C GLU A 53 -5.13 14.68 9.59
N ASP A 54 -6.18 15.42 9.92
CA ASP A 54 -6.50 16.65 9.22
C ASP A 54 -5.42 17.69 9.50
N ARG A 55 -4.93 18.37 8.45
CA ARG A 55 -3.89 19.40 8.58
C ARG A 55 -4.30 20.55 9.49
N ARG A 56 -5.61 20.73 9.74
CA ARG A 56 -6.15 21.75 10.67
C ARG A 56 -5.91 21.41 12.13
N ASN A 57 -5.74 20.12 12.47
CA ASN A 57 -5.47 19.69 13.83
C ASN A 57 -3.98 19.83 14.20
N LEU A 58 -3.12 20.05 13.21
CA LEU A 58 -1.69 20.19 13.44
C LEU A 58 -1.41 21.53 14.15
N THR A 59 -0.85 21.44 15.34
CA THR A 59 -0.33 22.58 16.08
C THR A 59 0.90 23.16 15.37
N LYS A 60 0.93 24.47 15.18
CA LYS A 60 1.99 25.23 14.48
C LYS A 60 2.46 26.36 15.40
N THR A 61 3.68 26.20 15.88
CA THR A 61 4.33 27.17 16.75
C THR A 61 4.72 28.44 16.00
N VAL A 62 4.95 29.52 16.75
CA VAL A 62 5.59 30.74 16.23
C VAL A 62 7.07 30.46 15.99
N LYS A 63 7.56 30.76 14.78
CA LYS A 63 8.95 30.45 14.42
C LYS A 63 9.92 31.51 14.95
N PRO A 64 10.96 31.13 15.69
CA PRO A 64 12.05 32.04 16.02
C PRO A 64 12.89 32.35 14.77
N LEU A 65 13.23 33.62 14.58
CA LEU A 65 14.09 34.09 13.49
C LEU A 65 15.48 34.47 14.03
N TYR A 66 16.52 34.01 13.34
CA TYR A 66 17.91 34.32 13.69
C TYR A 66 18.57 35.15 12.60
N TYR A 67 18.89 36.40 12.92
CA TYR A 67 19.52 37.37 11.99
C TYR A 67 21.04 37.47 12.17
N GLY A 68 21.66 36.66 13.03
CA GLY A 68 23.08 36.73 13.33
C GLY A 68 23.46 37.81 14.35
N ALA A 69 24.76 38.07 14.48
CA ALA A 69 25.28 39.06 15.41
C ALA A 69 24.83 40.48 15.04
N PHE A 70 24.60 41.33 16.05
CA PHE A 70 24.17 42.74 15.91
C PHE A 70 22.76 42.96 15.32
N GLY A 71 21.92 41.92 15.25
CA GLY A 71 20.54 41.99 14.74
C GLY A 71 19.47 42.33 15.79
N SER A 72 19.79 43.02 16.89
CA SER A 72 18.88 43.21 18.05
C SER A 72 17.60 43.98 17.75
N TYR A 73 17.53 44.69 16.62
CA TYR A 73 16.36 45.46 16.18
C TYR A 73 15.55 44.77 15.08
N ALA A 74 15.99 43.59 14.62
CA ALA A 74 15.24 42.81 13.64
C ALA A 74 14.07 42.06 14.33
N PRO A 75 12.93 41.86 13.64
CA PRO A 75 11.83 41.06 14.17
C PRO A 75 12.31 39.67 14.57
N SER A 76 12.09 39.25 15.81
CA SER A 76 12.67 37.98 16.30
C SER A 76 11.78 36.75 16.06
N TYR A 77 10.55 36.96 15.59
CA TYR A 77 9.54 35.90 15.47
C TYR A 77 8.70 36.06 14.20
N ASP A 78 8.30 34.94 13.61
CA ASP A 78 7.39 34.84 12.48
C ASP A 78 6.13 34.03 12.86
N SER A 79 4.96 34.68 12.79
CA SER A 79 3.65 34.09 13.10
C SER A 79 2.75 33.89 11.88
N THR A 80 3.27 34.08 10.65
CA THR A 80 2.48 34.03 9.40
C THR A 80 1.65 32.76 9.22
N PHE A 81 2.13 31.62 9.72
CA PHE A 81 1.44 30.33 9.63
C PHE A 81 1.17 29.69 10.98
N ALA A 82 1.42 30.40 12.08
CA ALA A 82 1.23 29.89 13.43
C ALA A 82 -0.25 29.85 13.80
N ASN A 83 -0.65 28.84 14.58
CA ASN A 83 -1.97 28.77 15.22
C ASN A 83 -1.89 28.80 16.75
N LEU A 84 -0.68 28.84 17.31
CA LEU A 84 -0.42 29.12 18.71
C LEU A 84 -0.02 30.57 18.94
N THR A 85 -0.25 31.05 20.16
CA THR A 85 0.36 32.29 20.65
C THR A 85 1.86 32.08 20.92
N LYS A 86 2.57 33.18 21.15
CA LYS A 86 3.98 33.13 21.52
C LYS A 86 4.16 32.39 22.84
N GLU A 87 3.34 32.69 23.84
CA GLU A 87 3.41 32.09 25.17
C GLU A 87 3.17 30.57 25.12
N GLU A 88 2.21 30.13 24.29
CA GLU A 88 1.93 28.70 24.08
C GLU A 88 3.09 28.01 23.33
N SER A 89 3.66 28.68 22.34
CA SER A 89 4.82 28.16 21.60
C SER A 89 6.04 27.99 22.51
N ASP A 90 6.31 28.99 23.36
CA ASP A 90 7.40 28.95 24.33
C ASP A 90 7.21 27.80 25.34
N LEU A 91 5.97 27.53 25.77
CA LEU A 91 5.67 26.39 26.64
C LEU A 91 5.96 25.05 25.95
N VAL A 92 5.57 24.91 24.68
CA VAL A 92 5.85 23.69 23.89
C VAL A 92 7.36 23.49 23.72
N TYR A 93 8.10 24.54 23.38
CA TYR A 93 9.55 24.48 23.25
C TYR A 93 10.26 24.20 24.59
N GLN A 94 9.76 24.71 25.71
CA GLN A 94 10.30 24.35 27.03
C GLN A 94 10.05 22.88 27.38
N THR A 95 8.93 22.33 26.94
CA THR A 95 8.53 20.96 27.28
C THR A 95 9.22 19.92 26.38
N TYR A 96 9.31 20.19 25.08
CA TYR A 96 9.77 19.22 24.09
C TYR A 96 11.09 19.61 23.41
N GLY A 97 11.56 20.85 23.57
CA GLY A 97 12.80 21.35 22.96
C GLY A 97 12.65 21.73 21.49
N ASP A 98 12.19 20.78 20.65
CA ASP A 98 12.03 20.97 19.20
C ASP A 98 10.76 20.28 18.70
N GLU A 99 10.25 20.70 17.54
CA GLU A 99 9.00 20.19 16.94
C GLU A 99 9.07 18.69 16.64
N THR A 100 10.28 18.16 16.38
CA THR A 100 10.48 16.73 16.12
C THR A 100 10.36 15.86 17.37
N ALA A 101 10.55 16.43 18.57
CA ALA A 101 10.49 15.69 19.82
C ALA A 101 9.05 15.27 20.18
N VAL A 102 8.04 16.01 19.69
CA VAL A 102 6.62 15.68 19.88
C VAL A 102 6.26 14.32 19.27
N GLN A 103 6.92 13.93 18.17
CA GLN A 103 6.68 12.63 17.51
C GLN A 103 7.17 11.43 18.34
N TYR A 104 8.03 11.65 19.35
CA TYR A 104 8.57 10.60 20.21
C TYR A 104 7.89 10.55 21.59
N ALA A 105 6.91 11.42 21.84
CA ALA A 105 6.19 11.50 23.11
C ALA A 105 4.88 10.66 23.13
N GLU A 106 4.43 10.15 21.97
CA GLU A 106 3.31 9.19 21.84
C GLU A 106 3.74 7.73 21.98
#